data_AF-A0A6A6Q4L6-F1
#
_entry.id   AF-A0A6A6Q4L6-F1
#
_cell.length_a   1.000
_cell.length_b   1.000
_cell.length_c   1.000
_cell.angle_alpha   90.00
_cell.angle_beta   90.00
_cell.angle_gamma   90.00
#
_symmetry.space_group_name_H-M   'P 1'
#
loop_
_entity.id
_entity.type
_entity.pdbx_description
1 polymer ?
#
loop_
_entity_poly.entity_id
_entity_poly.type
_entity_poly.pdbx_seq_one_letter_code
_entity_poly.pdbx_strand_id
1 'polypeptide(L)'
;MSSEDGGLEGELNARELKLREKDLEISQIKTMLASLQDEVGRLNEINSGLTNANRGLADDSNGLDGGLREQHAFAHEQWQNTSRELQDVRQQHENTTAGLSATLVEKNAEIRHLREELDVATEKIRALQVQIQGSKSREMFVMRDEDYFESACQRLCQHVQQWVKRFSKVSDDRKCRLSTDLKDDKAEARLDNTILDGSDVDKLLSDRIRRRDVFMSVVMTILWEYVFTRYLFGMDREQRKYLKDLEQSLHEVGPRRAVEQWRMITLRLLSQRPDHIEQRDRDTEAVTSAVFDLLCKLLPPPSNAVQQLQSSLQRVVAVAADLSVEMRCQRPRFIMLPPLQPEYDTHGDLVRQVFFNASLMNERSGTFSSNKELETSRAVVKIVLFPLVVKQGDDFGDGDGEVVVCPAQVLVHSDNGKGKRIVRVQSGAMEIDDPRQSLISLTSPGGSTAF
;
A
#
# COMPACT_ATOMS: atom_id res chain seq x y z
N MET A 1 -61.75 69.17 -179.93
CA MET A 1 -62.01 68.86 -178.50
C MET A 1 -60.67 68.65 -177.79
N SER A 2 -59.85 69.72 -177.81
CA SER A 2 -59.28 70.45 -176.66
C SER A 2 -59.60 69.91 -175.27
N SER A 3 -58.67 69.81 -174.33
CA SER A 3 -57.29 70.30 -174.22
C SER A 3 -56.72 69.69 -172.93
N GLU A 4 -55.41 69.51 -172.77
CA GLU A 4 -54.80 69.52 -171.43
C GLU A 4 -53.28 69.76 -171.50
N ASP A 5 -52.95 71.02 -171.20
CA ASP A 5 -51.62 71.58 -170.93
C ASP A 5 -51.63 71.88 -169.42
N GLY A 6 -50.80 71.19 -168.61
CA GLY A 6 -50.85 71.34 -167.14
C GLY A 6 -50.13 70.29 -166.26
N GLY A 7 -49.34 69.36 -166.82
CA GLY A 7 -48.83 68.20 -166.07
C GLY A 7 -47.47 68.33 -165.34
N LEU A 8 -46.72 69.43 -165.50
CA LEU A 8 -45.31 69.49 -165.08
C LEU A 8 -45.05 70.04 -163.65
N GLU A 9 -46.03 70.65 -162.98
CA GLU A 9 -45.86 71.19 -161.61
C GLU A 9 -46.18 70.18 -160.49
N GLY A 10 -46.75 69.01 -160.83
CA GLY A 10 -47.18 68.00 -159.84
C GLY A 10 -46.06 67.09 -159.32
N GLU A 11 -45.04 66.78 -160.13
CA GLU A 11 -44.04 65.75 -159.78
C GLU A 11 -42.88 66.27 -158.90
N LEU A 12 -42.57 67.56 -158.94
CA LEU A 12 -41.51 68.15 -158.09
C LEU A 12 -41.93 68.27 -156.62
N ASN A 13 -43.19 68.62 -156.37
CA ASN A 13 -43.74 68.73 -155.01
C ASN A 13 -43.80 67.38 -154.28
N ALA A 14 -43.99 66.27 -155.00
CA ALA A 14 -44.03 64.93 -154.41
C ALA A 14 -42.65 64.44 -153.92
N ARG A 15 -41.56 64.92 -154.54
CA ARG A 15 -40.19 64.48 -154.20
C ARG A 15 -39.63 65.23 -152.99
N GLU A 16 -40.00 66.49 -152.82
CA GLU A 16 -39.57 67.34 -151.71
C GLU A 16 -40.23 66.95 -150.37
N LEU A 17 -41.47 66.46 -150.42
CA LEU A 17 -42.18 65.94 -149.24
C LEU A 17 -41.49 64.71 -148.65
N LYS A 18 -41.00 63.81 -149.50
CA LYS A 18 -40.38 62.53 -149.11
C LYS A 18 -39.00 62.70 -148.47
N LEU A 19 -38.29 63.77 -148.79
CA LEU A 19 -37.00 64.14 -148.18
C LEU A 19 -37.20 64.70 -146.76
N ARG A 20 -38.20 65.56 -146.55
CA ARG A 20 -38.55 66.05 -145.20
C ARG A 20 -38.91 64.92 -144.25
N GLU A 21 -39.59 63.89 -144.74
CA GLU A 21 -40.00 62.74 -143.93
C GLU A 21 -38.78 61.91 -143.46
N LYS A 22 -37.79 61.70 -144.35
CA LYS A 22 -36.52 61.03 -144.04
C LYS A 22 -35.65 61.81 -143.05
N ASP A 23 -35.59 63.13 -143.16
CA ASP A 23 -34.79 63.95 -142.25
C ASP A 23 -35.39 64.00 -140.83
N LEU A 24 -36.72 63.92 -140.72
CA LEU A 24 -37.41 63.76 -139.43
C LEU A 24 -37.05 62.43 -138.76
N GLU A 25 -37.06 61.31 -139.47
CA GLU A 25 -36.65 59.99 -138.93
C GLU A 25 -35.20 60.00 -138.42
N ILE A 26 -34.27 60.61 -139.18
CA ILE A 26 -32.86 60.68 -138.80
C ILE A 26 -32.68 61.51 -137.52
N SER A 27 -33.42 62.62 -137.39
CA SER A 27 -33.38 63.44 -136.17
C SER A 27 -33.88 62.68 -134.94
N GLN A 28 -34.90 61.83 -135.12
CA GLN A 28 -35.53 61.04 -134.07
C GLN A 28 -34.61 59.90 -133.60
N ILE A 29 -33.92 59.22 -134.51
CA ILE A 29 -32.95 58.16 -134.17
C ILE A 29 -31.75 58.73 -133.41
N LYS A 30 -31.24 59.91 -133.81
CA LYS A 30 -30.10 60.55 -133.11
C LYS A 30 -30.44 60.95 -131.68
N THR A 31 -31.64 61.46 -131.44
CA THR A 31 -32.10 61.78 -130.07
C THR A 31 -32.24 60.51 -129.23
N MET A 32 -32.74 59.42 -129.82
CA MET A 32 -32.86 58.12 -129.14
C MET A 32 -31.50 57.52 -128.78
N LEU A 33 -30.51 57.62 -129.67
CA LEU A 33 -29.17 57.09 -129.45
C LEU A 33 -28.40 57.87 -128.37
N ALA A 34 -28.54 59.20 -128.34
CA ALA A 34 -27.99 60.03 -127.28
C ALA A 34 -28.60 59.68 -125.90
N SER A 35 -29.93 59.45 -125.84
CA SER A 35 -30.61 59.02 -124.62
C SER A 35 -30.12 57.65 -124.13
N LEU A 36 -29.85 56.71 -125.04
CA LEU A 36 -29.31 55.39 -124.66
C LEU A 36 -27.85 55.46 -124.20
N GLN A 37 -27.02 56.31 -124.82
CA GLN A 37 -25.63 56.50 -124.37
C GLN A 37 -25.56 57.12 -122.97
N ASP A 38 -26.43 58.06 -122.65
CA ASP A 38 -26.51 58.67 -121.32
C ASP A 38 -26.97 57.65 -120.26
N GLU A 39 -27.95 56.80 -120.59
CA GLU A 39 -28.42 55.74 -119.69
C GLU A 39 -27.35 54.65 -119.46
N VAL A 40 -26.56 54.30 -120.48
CA VAL A 40 -25.42 53.38 -120.32
C VAL A 40 -24.33 53.98 -119.42
N GLY A 41 -24.07 55.28 -119.55
CA GLY A 41 -23.16 56.00 -118.64
C GLY A 41 -23.64 55.95 -117.19
N ARG A 42 -24.93 56.25 -116.97
CA ARG A 42 -25.57 56.20 -115.66
C ARG A 42 -25.52 54.80 -115.05
N LEU A 43 -25.84 53.77 -115.82
CA LEU A 43 -25.80 52.38 -115.35
C LEU A 43 -24.38 51.95 -114.99
N ASN A 44 -23.36 52.38 -115.74
CA ASN A 44 -21.97 52.05 -115.41
C ASN A 44 -21.51 52.72 -114.10
N GLU A 45 -21.93 53.96 -113.87
CA GLU A 45 -21.65 54.68 -112.63
C GLU A 45 -22.34 53.99 -111.43
N ILE A 46 -23.62 53.62 -111.57
CA ILE A 46 -24.37 52.87 -110.56
C ILE A 46 -23.72 51.51 -110.28
N ASN A 47 -23.29 50.79 -111.32
CA ASN A 47 -22.68 49.48 -111.16
C ASN A 47 -21.29 49.56 -110.50
N SER A 48 -20.53 50.63 -110.80
CA SER A 48 -19.28 50.93 -110.10
C SER A 48 -19.51 51.26 -108.62
N GLY A 49 -20.57 52.02 -108.32
CA GLY A 49 -21.00 52.32 -106.95
C GLY A 49 -21.43 51.09 -106.17
N LEU A 50 -22.23 50.20 -106.78
CA LEU A 50 -22.62 48.91 -106.19
C LEU A 50 -21.42 47.99 -105.96
N THR A 51 -20.47 47.94 -106.88
CA THR A 51 -19.27 47.10 -106.73
C THR A 51 -18.40 47.60 -105.57
N ASN A 52 -18.24 48.91 -105.43
CA ASN A 52 -17.51 49.50 -104.30
C ASN A 52 -18.25 49.30 -102.98
N ALA A 53 -19.57 49.43 -102.95
CA ALA A 53 -20.39 49.16 -101.77
C ALA A 53 -20.32 47.68 -101.35
N ASN A 54 -20.39 46.74 -102.30
CA ASN A 54 -20.22 45.32 -102.03
C ASN A 54 -18.82 44.98 -101.49
N ARG A 55 -17.77 45.63 -102.03
CA ARG A 55 -16.41 45.43 -101.51
C ARG A 55 -16.29 45.95 -100.07
N GLY A 56 -16.84 47.14 -99.79
CA GLY A 56 -16.86 47.69 -98.43
C GLY A 56 -17.61 46.78 -97.45
N LEU A 57 -18.78 46.25 -97.82
CA LEU A 57 -19.54 45.32 -96.98
C LEU A 57 -18.80 43.99 -96.76
N ALA A 58 -18.11 43.48 -97.78
CA ALA A 58 -17.31 42.26 -97.66
C ALA A 58 -16.09 42.47 -96.74
N ASP A 59 -15.42 43.62 -96.84
CA ASP A 59 -14.28 43.97 -95.98
C ASP A 59 -14.72 44.20 -94.53
N ASP A 60 -15.84 44.89 -94.30
CA ASP A 60 -16.43 45.07 -92.96
C ASP A 60 -16.86 43.73 -92.35
N SER A 61 -17.54 42.87 -93.13
CA SER A 61 -17.95 41.53 -92.67
C SER A 61 -16.74 40.64 -92.37
N ASN A 62 -15.69 40.69 -93.20
CA ASN A 62 -14.47 39.92 -92.96
C ASN A 62 -13.69 40.44 -91.75
N GLY A 63 -13.69 41.75 -91.52
CA GLY A 63 -13.09 42.37 -90.33
C GLY A 63 -13.83 41.98 -89.05
N LEU A 64 -15.17 42.01 -89.08
CA LEU A 64 -16.02 41.57 -87.98
C LEU A 64 -15.85 40.07 -87.69
N ASP A 65 -15.88 39.21 -88.73
CA ASP A 65 -15.67 37.77 -88.59
C ASP A 65 -14.26 37.43 -88.10
N GLY A 66 -13.24 38.18 -88.54
CA GLY A 66 -11.87 38.04 -88.05
C GLY A 66 -11.75 38.36 -86.56
N GLY A 67 -12.26 39.52 -86.14
CA GLY A 67 -12.24 39.93 -84.73
C GLY A 67 -13.05 38.99 -83.82
N LEU A 68 -14.22 38.52 -84.29
CA LEU A 68 -15.02 37.53 -83.56
C LEU A 68 -14.29 36.19 -83.43
N ARG A 69 -13.59 35.73 -84.48
CA ARG A 69 -12.81 34.49 -84.45
C ARG A 69 -11.62 34.57 -83.48
N GLU A 70 -10.91 35.68 -83.46
CA GLU A 70 -9.82 35.91 -82.51
C GLU A 70 -10.33 35.95 -81.06
N GLN A 71 -11.45 36.64 -80.81
CA GLN A 71 -12.08 36.64 -79.49
C GLN A 71 -12.56 35.25 -79.07
N HIS A 72 -13.16 34.48 -79.98
CA HIS A 72 -13.55 33.10 -79.73
C HIS A 72 -12.34 32.20 -79.44
N ALA A 73 -11.25 32.35 -80.18
CA ALA A 73 -10.01 31.59 -79.96
C ALA A 73 -9.41 31.92 -78.58
N PHE A 74 -9.31 33.21 -78.24
CA PHE A 74 -8.82 33.65 -76.94
C PHE A 74 -9.70 33.17 -75.78
N ALA A 75 -11.02 33.31 -75.90
CA ALA A 75 -11.96 32.84 -74.89
C ALA A 75 -11.91 31.31 -74.72
N HIS A 76 -11.71 30.58 -75.82
CA HIS A 76 -11.57 29.13 -75.79
C HIS A 76 -10.27 28.69 -75.11
N GLU A 77 -9.14 29.36 -75.38
CA GLU A 77 -7.87 29.10 -74.72
C GLU A 77 -7.95 29.39 -73.22
N GLN A 78 -8.53 30.52 -72.84
CA GLN A 78 -8.80 30.87 -71.43
C GLN A 78 -9.67 29.80 -70.76
N TRP A 79 -10.77 29.38 -71.41
CA TRP A 79 -11.63 28.33 -70.87
C TRP A 79 -10.90 26.99 -70.71
N GLN A 80 -10.08 26.59 -71.69
CA GLN A 80 -9.27 25.37 -71.57
C GLN A 80 -8.28 25.46 -70.41
N ASN A 81 -7.60 26.59 -70.25
CA ASN A 81 -6.65 26.80 -69.16
C ASN A 81 -7.35 26.78 -67.80
N THR A 82 -8.46 27.51 -67.64
CA THR A 82 -9.27 27.46 -66.42
C THR A 82 -9.84 26.07 -66.15
N SER A 83 -10.23 25.33 -67.19
CA SER A 83 -10.71 23.94 -67.03
C SER A 83 -9.60 23.01 -66.53
N ARG A 84 -8.36 23.17 -66.99
CA ARG A 84 -7.21 22.41 -66.49
C ARG A 84 -6.88 22.79 -65.04
N GLU A 85 -6.83 24.08 -64.74
CA GLU A 85 -6.59 24.57 -63.37
C GLU A 85 -7.65 24.06 -62.38
N LEU A 86 -8.93 24.06 -62.77
CA LEU A 86 -10.00 23.50 -61.95
C LEU A 86 -9.86 21.99 -61.75
N GLN A 87 -9.38 21.26 -62.76
CA GLN A 87 -9.13 19.83 -62.65
C GLN A 87 -7.95 19.55 -61.71
N ASP A 88 -6.87 20.32 -61.80
CA ASP A 88 -5.71 20.20 -60.90
C ASP A 88 -6.09 20.52 -59.45
N VAL A 89 -6.87 21.58 -59.22
CA VAL A 89 -7.37 21.93 -57.88
C VAL A 89 -8.29 20.85 -57.33
N ARG A 90 -9.18 20.27 -58.15
CA ARG A 90 -10.03 19.14 -57.73
C ARG A 90 -9.18 17.93 -57.34
N GLN A 91 -8.17 17.59 -58.14
CA GLN A 91 -7.30 16.46 -57.84
C GLN A 91 -6.46 16.70 -56.58
N GLN A 92 -5.96 17.92 -56.36
CA GLN A 92 -5.29 18.30 -55.12
C GLN A 92 -6.23 18.23 -53.92
N HIS A 93 -7.48 18.68 -54.06
CA HIS A 93 -8.49 18.59 -53.01
C HIS A 93 -8.85 17.14 -52.70
N GLU A 94 -9.03 16.28 -53.70
CA GLU A 94 -9.25 14.83 -53.53
C GLU A 94 -8.07 14.18 -52.81
N ASN A 95 -6.84 14.44 -53.24
CA ASN A 95 -5.62 13.91 -52.60
C ASN A 95 -5.48 14.39 -51.15
N THR A 96 -5.73 15.66 -50.88
CA THR A 96 -5.66 16.23 -49.53
C THR A 96 -6.76 15.65 -48.63
N THR A 97 -7.98 15.51 -49.16
CA THR A 97 -9.12 14.94 -48.43
C THR A 97 -8.88 13.46 -48.13
N ALA A 98 -8.34 12.70 -49.08
CA ALA A 98 -7.97 11.31 -48.89
C ALA A 98 -6.85 11.14 -47.85
N GLY A 99 -5.81 11.99 -47.91
CA GLY A 99 -4.72 12.00 -46.92
C GLY A 99 -5.19 12.35 -45.51
N LEU A 100 -6.08 13.35 -45.38
CA LEU A 100 -6.69 13.70 -44.10
C LEU A 100 -7.59 12.57 -43.58
N SER A 101 -8.36 11.92 -44.45
CA SER A 101 -9.19 10.78 -44.06
C SER A 101 -8.34 9.61 -43.56
N ALA A 102 -7.25 9.28 -44.25
CA ALA A 102 -6.34 8.21 -43.85
C ALA A 102 -5.69 8.48 -42.48
N THR A 103 -5.18 9.69 -42.27
CA THR A 103 -4.59 10.09 -40.97
C THR A 103 -5.62 10.10 -39.84
N LEU A 104 -6.87 10.51 -40.11
CA LEU A 104 -7.96 10.40 -39.13
C LEU A 104 -8.28 8.95 -38.77
N VAL A 105 -8.27 8.03 -39.74
CA VAL A 105 -8.49 6.60 -39.48
C VAL A 105 -7.37 6.02 -38.61
N GLU A 106 -6.12 6.34 -38.92
CA GLU A 106 -4.95 5.93 -38.15
C GLU A 106 -5.02 6.45 -36.71
N LYS A 107 -5.29 7.75 -36.53
CA LYS A 107 -5.44 8.37 -35.20
C LYS A 107 -6.61 7.78 -34.41
N ASN A 108 -7.72 7.46 -35.08
CA ASN A 108 -8.85 6.80 -34.43
C ASN A 108 -8.55 5.34 -34.03
N ALA A 109 -7.67 4.65 -34.75
CA ALA A 109 -7.19 3.33 -34.35
C ALA A 109 -6.27 3.43 -33.12
N GLU A 110 -5.37 4.41 -33.10
CA GLU A 110 -4.48 4.70 -31.97
C GLU A 110 -5.26 5.09 -30.70
N ILE A 111 -6.30 5.94 -30.83
CA ILE A 111 -7.18 6.33 -29.73
C ILE A 111 -7.91 5.11 -29.15
N ARG A 112 -8.36 4.17 -29.99
CA ARG A 112 -9.01 2.93 -29.52
C ARG A 112 -8.03 2.06 -28.75
N HIS A 113 -6.83 1.85 -29.29
CA HIS A 113 -5.78 1.09 -28.62
C HIS A 113 -5.43 1.68 -27.24
N LEU A 114 -5.23 2.99 -27.16
CA LEU A 114 -4.92 3.67 -25.89
C LEU A 114 -6.07 3.57 -24.87
N ARG A 115 -7.33 3.56 -25.33
CA ARG A 115 -8.49 3.35 -24.45
C ARG A 115 -8.53 1.92 -23.91
N GLU A 116 -8.25 0.92 -24.74
CA GLU A 116 -8.17 -0.48 -24.32
C GLU A 116 -7.04 -0.69 -23.30
N GLU A 117 -5.86 -0.09 -23.52
CA GLU A 117 -4.77 -0.13 -22.54
C GLU A 117 -5.15 0.56 -21.22
N LEU A 118 -5.86 1.68 -21.29
CA LEU A 118 -6.36 2.37 -20.10
C LEU A 118 -7.35 1.52 -19.32
N ASP A 119 -8.27 0.84 -20.01
CA ASP A 119 -9.24 -0.05 -19.37
C ASP A 119 -8.55 -1.23 -18.69
N VAL A 120 -7.56 -1.85 -19.36
CA VAL A 120 -6.75 -2.94 -18.79
C VAL A 120 -5.95 -2.46 -17.58
N ALA A 121 -5.35 -1.27 -17.64
CA ALA A 121 -4.60 -0.70 -16.52
C ALA A 121 -5.53 -0.37 -15.34
N THR A 122 -6.72 0.18 -15.61
CA THR A 122 -7.72 0.51 -14.60
C THR A 122 -8.24 -0.74 -13.90
N GLU A 123 -8.46 -1.83 -14.64
CA GLU A 123 -8.88 -3.10 -14.06
C GLU A 123 -7.78 -3.74 -13.20
N LYS A 124 -6.50 -3.66 -13.64
CA LYS A 124 -5.36 -4.06 -12.79
C LYS A 124 -5.29 -3.26 -11.50
N ILE A 125 -5.54 -1.94 -11.55
CA ILE A 125 -5.57 -1.09 -10.35
C ILE A 125 -6.70 -1.53 -9.41
N ARG A 126 -7.90 -1.81 -9.92
CA ARG A 126 -9.02 -2.31 -9.11
C ARG A 126 -8.70 -3.67 -8.48
N ALA A 127 -8.15 -4.62 -9.25
CA ALA A 127 -7.76 -5.92 -8.75
C ALA A 127 -6.71 -5.81 -7.63
N LEU A 128 -5.69 -4.97 -7.80
CA LEU A 128 -4.68 -4.70 -6.78
C LEU A 128 -5.29 -4.03 -5.54
N GLN A 129 -6.23 -3.08 -5.70
CA GLN A 129 -6.94 -2.48 -4.57
C GLN A 129 -7.73 -3.50 -3.75
N VAL A 130 -8.45 -4.42 -4.41
CA VAL A 130 -9.18 -5.51 -3.73
C VAL A 130 -8.21 -6.42 -2.98
N GLN A 131 -7.07 -6.76 -3.59
CA GLN A 131 -6.04 -7.58 -2.96
C GLN A 131 -5.42 -6.90 -1.73
N ILE A 132 -5.13 -5.59 -1.81
CA ILE A 132 -4.58 -4.79 -0.69
C ILE A 132 -5.60 -4.69 0.46
N GLN A 133 -6.88 -4.49 0.16
CA GLN A 133 -7.92 -4.44 1.20
C GLN A 133 -8.10 -5.81 1.89
N GLY A 134 -8.03 -6.90 1.12
CA GLY A 134 -8.07 -8.26 1.65
C GLY A 134 -6.86 -8.64 2.50
N SER A 135 -5.65 -8.22 2.12
CA SER A 135 -4.42 -8.49 2.88
C SER A 135 -4.33 -7.67 4.17
N LYS A 136 -4.67 -6.38 4.11
CA LYS A 136 -4.65 -5.48 5.29
C LYS A 136 -5.64 -5.94 6.37
N SER A 137 -6.77 -6.52 5.96
CA SER A 137 -7.74 -7.13 6.88
C SER A 137 -7.23 -8.41 7.54
N ARG A 138 -6.37 -9.20 6.87
CA ARG A 138 -5.75 -10.41 7.43
C ARG A 138 -4.56 -10.10 8.35
N GLU A 139 -3.78 -9.06 8.05
CA GLU A 139 -2.69 -8.60 8.95
C GLU A 139 -3.19 -8.00 10.26
N MET A 140 -4.43 -7.48 10.28
CA MET A 140 -5.04 -6.90 11.48
C MET A 140 -5.27 -7.94 12.60
N PHE A 141 -5.52 -9.20 12.24
CA PHE A 141 -5.91 -10.28 13.16
C PHE A 141 -4.88 -11.40 13.21
N VAL A 142 -3.82 -11.19 14.00
CA VAL A 142 -2.84 -12.25 14.28
C VAL A 142 -3.33 -13.07 15.47
N MET A 143 -3.93 -14.22 15.18
CA MET A 143 -4.24 -15.24 16.20
C MET A 143 -2.93 -15.90 16.65
N ARG A 144 -2.74 -15.97 17.97
CA ARG A 144 -1.58 -16.62 18.61
C ARG A 144 -2.08 -17.81 19.43
N ASP A 145 -1.34 -18.91 19.36
CA ASP A 145 -1.61 -20.15 20.08
C ASP A 145 -0.97 -20.17 21.48
N GLU A 146 -1.23 -21.25 22.22
CA GLU A 146 -0.68 -21.51 23.54
C GLU A 146 0.84 -21.54 23.55
N ASP A 147 1.46 -22.21 22.57
CA ASP A 147 2.92 -22.36 22.48
C ASP A 147 3.63 -21.01 22.33
N TYR A 148 3.03 -20.10 21.55
CA TYR A 148 3.52 -18.73 21.42
C TYR A 148 3.50 -18.00 22.77
N PHE A 149 2.39 -18.06 23.50
CA PHE A 149 2.25 -17.38 24.78
C PHE A 149 3.07 -18.03 25.88
N GLU A 150 3.22 -19.35 25.89
CA GLU A 150 4.15 -20.06 26.76
C GLU A 150 5.57 -19.52 26.53
N SER A 151 6.03 -19.52 25.28
CA SER A 151 7.35 -19.02 24.90
C SER A 151 7.54 -17.54 25.25
N ALA A 152 6.51 -16.71 25.08
CA ALA A 152 6.56 -15.30 25.44
C ALA A 152 6.63 -15.09 26.96
N CYS A 153 5.87 -15.85 27.74
CA CYS A 153 5.92 -15.84 29.20
C CYS A 153 7.30 -16.32 29.71
N GLN A 154 7.85 -17.38 29.12
CA GLN A 154 9.19 -17.86 29.43
C GLN A 154 10.26 -16.80 29.14
N ARG A 155 10.18 -16.11 27.99
CA ARG A 155 11.08 -14.98 27.66
C ARG A 155 10.97 -13.85 28.69
N LEU A 156 9.75 -13.44 29.07
CA LEU A 156 9.57 -12.42 30.11
C LEU A 156 10.19 -12.87 31.44
N CYS A 157 9.94 -14.10 31.86
CA CYS A 157 10.51 -14.69 33.07
C CYS A 157 12.06 -14.66 33.05
N GLN A 158 12.67 -14.99 31.90
CA GLN A 158 14.12 -14.93 31.71
C GLN A 158 14.65 -13.49 31.75
N HIS A 159 13.97 -12.55 31.08
CA HIS A 159 14.36 -11.14 31.05
C HIS A 159 14.36 -10.53 32.46
N VAL A 160 13.32 -10.78 33.25
CA VAL A 160 13.24 -10.35 34.65
C VAL A 160 14.36 -10.99 35.47
N GLN A 161 14.58 -12.30 35.35
CA GLN A 161 15.66 -12.99 36.06
C GLN A 161 17.05 -12.40 35.75
N GLN A 162 17.35 -12.19 34.47
CA GLN A 162 18.62 -11.63 34.03
C GLN A 162 18.82 -10.21 34.54
N TRP A 163 17.77 -9.39 34.50
CA TRP A 163 17.81 -8.03 35.01
C TRP A 163 18.03 -8.00 36.52
N VAL A 164 17.27 -8.79 37.30
CA VAL A 164 17.43 -8.90 38.75
C VAL A 164 18.82 -9.39 39.13
N LYS A 165 19.36 -10.40 38.42
CA LYS A 165 20.73 -10.87 38.62
C LYS A 165 21.74 -9.75 38.40
N ARG A 166 21.56 -8.94 37.35
CA ARG A 166 22.43 -7.80 37.07
C ARG A 166 22.32 -6.72 38.13
N PHE A 167 21.11 -6.31 38.50
CA PHE A 167 20.82 -5.34 39.55
C PHE A 167 21.51 -5.75 40.87
N SER A 168 21.28 -6.99 41.31
CA SER A 168 21.90 -7.53 42.52
C SER A 168 23.42 -7.64 42.44
N LYS A 169 24.00 -7.91 41.26
CA LYS A 169 25.46 -8.09 41.08
C LYS A 169 26.20 -6.74 41.11
N VAL A 170 25.58 -5.67 40.63
CA VAL A 170 26.19 -4.33 40.62
C VAL A 170 26.36 -3.78 42.06
N SER A 171 25.63 -4.34 43.02
CA SER A 171 25.73 -4.02 44.46
C SER A 171 26.03 -5.27 45.30
N ASP A 172 26.92 -6.14 44.80
CA ASP A 172 27.28 -7.38 45.47
C ASP A 172 28.03 -7.15 46.81
N ASP A 173 28.71 -6.01 46.93
CA ASP A 173 29.43 -5.55 48.11
C ASP A 173 28.49 -4.94 49.18
N ARG A 174 27.24 -4.63 48.84
CA ARG A 174 26.26 -4.01 49.73
C ARG A 174 25.28 -5.03 50.30
N LYS A 175 25.02 -4.91 51.59
CA LYS A 175 23.92 -5.63 52.27
C LYS A 175 22.59 -4.97 51.93
N CYS A 176 21.55 -5.79 51.74
CA CYS A 176 20.19 -5.28 51.67
C CYS A 176 19.79 -4.68 53.02
N ARG A 177 18.97 -3.62 52.97
CA ARG A 177 18.29 -3.11 54.15
C ARG A 177 17.24 -4.12 54.61
N LEU A 178 16.95 -4.13 55.91
CA LEU A 178 15.87 -4.93 56.47
C LEU A 178 14.53 -4.41 55.94
N SER A 179 13.54 -5.30 55.82
CA SER A 179 12.18 -4.95 55.41
C SER A 179 11.60 -3.85 56.32
N THR A 180 11.79 -4.00 57.63
CA THR A 180 11.33 -3.04 58.66
C THR A 180 12.01 -1.67 58.59
N ASP A 181 13.22 -1.58 58.02
CA ASP A 181 13.98 -0.33 57.95
C ASP A 181 13.48 0.59 56.82
N LEU A 182 12.61 0.09 55.93
CA LEU A 182 12.11 0.83 54.78
C LEU A 182 11.16 1.98 55.16
N LYS A 183 10.50 1.89 56.33
CA LYS A 183 9.48 2.84 56.80
C LYS A 183 8.37 3.08 55.76
N ASP A 184 7.97 2.01 55.09
CA ASP A 184 6.97 2.01 54.02
C ASP A 184 6.13 0.72 54.14
N ASP A 185 5.00 0.81 54.86
CA ASP A 185 4.14 -0.32 55.18
C ASP A 185 3.68 -1.12 53.94
N LYS A 186 3.51 -0.43 52.79
CA LYS A 186 3.12 -1.08 51.53
C LYS A 186 4.28 -1.88 50.94
N ALA A 187 5.51 -1.39 51.09
CA ALA A 187 6.71 -2.10 50.65
C ALA A 187 6.98 -3.32 51.54
N GLU A 188 6.87 -3.16 52.86
CA GLU A 188 7.02 -4.23 53.85
C GLU A 188 6.00 -5.34 53.62
N ALA A 189 4.70 -5.01 53.55
CA ALA A 189 3.66 -6.00 53.26
C ALA A 189 3.88 -6.71 51.92
N ARG A 190 4.43 -6.02 50.90
CA ARG A 190 4.74 -6.66 49.61
C ARG A 190 5.89 -7.66 49.72
N LEU A 191 6.90 -7.39 50.56
CA LEU A 191 8.02 -8.28 50.81
C LEU A 191 7.56 -9.51 51.60
N ASP A 192 6.78 -9.31 52.65
CA ASP A 192 6.26 -10.40 53.48
C ASP A 192 5.34 -11.32 52.68
N ASN A 193 4.47 -10.76 51.84
CA ASN A 193 3.59 -11.52 50.95
C ASN A 193 4.34 -12.32 49.87
N THR A 194 5.65 -12.12 49.68
CA THR A 194 6.43 -12.97 48.76
C THR A 194 6.75 -14.35 49.34
N ILE A 195 6.70 -14.50 50.66
CA ILE A 195 7.11 -15.72 51.36
C ILE A 195 5.89 -16.53 51.80
N LEU A 196 5.72 -17.71 51.22
CA LEU A 196 4.56 -18.57 51.43
C LEU A 196 4.72 -19.59 52.56
N ASP A 197 5.96 -19.88 52.97
CA ASP A 197 6.27 -20.85 54.02
C ASP A 197 6.33 -20.22 55.42
N GLY A 198 6.00 -18.93 55.55
CA GLY A 198 6.07 -18.17 56.82
C GLY A 198 7.50 -17.91 57.30
N SER A 199 8.52 -18.18 56.48
CA SER A 199 9.89 -17.86 56.85
C SER A 199 10.19 -16.36 56.73
N ASP A 200 11.13 -15.90 57.56
CA ASP A 200 11.57 -14.51 57.56
C ASP A 200 12.23 -14.11 56.23
N VAL A 201 11.66 -13.09 55.57
CA VAL A 201 12.12 -12.54 54.29
C VAL A 201 13.52 -11.92 54.39
N ASP A 202 13.87 -11.34 55.54
CA ASP A 202 15.14 -10.65 55.73
C ASP A 202 16.33 -11.63 55.71
N LYS A 203 16.11 -12.88 56.11
CA LYS A 203 17.12 -13.95 55.94
C LYS A 203 17.48 -14.16 54.47
N LEU A 204 16.51 -14.06 53.56
CA LEU A 204 16.75 -14.20 52.13
C LEU A 204 17.39 -12.94 51.54
N LEU A 205 16.93 -11.75 51.97
CA LEU A 205 17.49 -10.47 51.53
C LEU A 205 18.96 -10.31 51.96
N SER A 206 19.34 -10.85 53.10
CA SER A 206 20.73 -10.84 53.60
C SER A 206 21.68 -11.72 52.78
N ASP A 207 21.17 -12.73 52.08
CA ASP A 207 21.95 -13.63 51.23
C ASP A 207 22.06 -13.08 49.80
N ARG A 208 23.30 -12.87 49.34
CA ARG A 208 23.61 -12.27 48.02
C ARG A 208 23.05 -13.03 46.82
N ILE A 209 22.80 -14.33 46.96
CA ILE A 209 22.23 -15.18 45.91
C ILE A 209 20.71 -15.23 46.07
N ARG A 210 20.22 -15.55 47.27
CA ARG A 210 18.78 -15.79 47.53
C ARG A 210 17.93 -14.52 47.48
N ARG A 211 18.51 -13.33 47.73
CA ARG A 211 17.81 -12.04 47.56
C ARG A 211 17.28 -11.83 46.15
N ARG A 212 17.90 -12.47 45.14
CA ARG A 212 17.47 -12.40 43.74
C ARG A 212 16.11 -13.05 43.54
N ASP A 213 15.79 -14.09 44.31
CA ASP A 213 14.51 -14.78 44.24
C ASP A 213 13.38 -13.88 44.80
N VAL A 214 13.66 -13.19 45.91
CA VAL A 214 12.75 -12.19 46.49
C VAL A 214 12.53 -11.02 45.52
N PHE A 215 13.61 -10.44 44.96
CA PHE A 215 13.49 -9.37 43.99
C PHE A 215 12.71 -9.79 42.74
N MET A 216 12.92 -11.02 42.25
CA MET A 216 12.16 -11.54 41.13
C MET A 216 10.67 -11.64 41.43
N SER A 217 10.30 -12.21 42.59
CA SER A 217 8.91 -12.28 43.06
C SER A 217 8.27 -10.89 43.16
N VAL A 218 8.96 -9.92 43.78
CA VAL A 218 8.49 -8.54 43.91
C VAL A 218 8.26 -7.89 42.54
N VAL A 219 9.23 -8.00 41.63
CA VAL A 219 9.12 -7.44 40.27
C VAL A 219 7.92 -8.05 39.54
N MET A 220 7.78 -9.38 39.56
CA MET A 220 6.66 -10.05 38.88
C MET A 220 5.31 -9.71 39.51
N THR A 221 5.24 -9.52 40.83
CA THR A 221 4.03 -9.09 41.52
C THR A 221 3.62 -7.67 41.10
N ILE A 222 4.57 -6.74 40.98
CA ILE A 222 4.32 -5.38 40.48
C ILE A 222 3.89 -5.41 39.02
N LEU A 223 4.57 -6.19 38.17
CA LEU A 223 4.17 -6.35 36.76
C LEU A 223 2.76 -6.92 36.65
N TRP A 224 2.43 -7.96 37.42
CA TRP A 224 1.08 -8.49 37.46
C TRP A 224 0.06 -7.40 37.82
N GLU A 225 0.26 -6.73 38.97
CA GLU A 225 -0.69 -5.76 39.51
C GLU A 225 -0.91 -4.55 38.58
N TYR A 226 0.16 -3.97 38.04
CA TYR A 226 0.03 -2.72 37.27
C TYR A 226 -0.10 -2.94 35.75
N VAL A 227 0.36 -4.08 35.23
CA VAL A 227 0.33 -4.40 33.79
C VAL A 227 -0.76 -5.43 33.48
N PHE A 228 -0.65 -6.65 34.01
CA PHE A 228 -1.50 -7.77 33.57
C PHE A 228 -2.94 -7.74 34.11
N THR A 229 -3.22 -7.08 35.24
CA THR A 229 -4.61 -6.91 35.72
C THR A 229 -5.43 -5.90 34.89
N ARG A 230 -4.77 -5.08 34.06
CA ARG A 230 -5.45 -4.07 33.26
C ARG A 230 -6.28 -4.71 32.16
N TYR A 231 -7.42 -4.09 31.87
CA TYR A 231 -8.28 -4.52 30.75
C TYR A 231 -7.54 -4.39 29.40
N LEU A 232 -6.90 -3.24 29.22
CA LEU A 232 -5.85 -2.98 28.25
C LEU A 232 -4.84 -2.07 28.95
N PHE A 233 -3.56 -2.43 28.93
CA PHE A 233 -2.51 -1.59 29.52
C PHE A 233 -2.27 -0.36 28.64
N GLY A 234 -2.11 0.83 29.25
CA GLY A 234 -2.09 2.11 28.53
C GLY A 234 -3.47 2.75 28.33
N MET A 235 -4.54 2.11 28.81
CA MET A 235 -5.90 2.65 28.74
C MET A 235 -6.30 3.40 30.00
N ASP A 236 -6.87 4.60 29.81
CA ASP A 236 -7.41 5.44 30.87
C ASP A 236 -8.53 4.76 31.68
N ARG A 237 -8.73 5.21 32.92
CA ARG A 237 -9.70 4.65 33.86
C ARG A 237 -11.14 4.74 33.35
N GLU A 238 -11.53 5.85 32.74
CA GLU A 238 -12.92 6.04 32.28
C GLU A 238 -13.24 5.14 31.09
N GLN A 239 -12.37 5.12 30.09
CA GLN A 239 -12.49 4.24 28.92
C GLN A 239 -12.54 2.77 29.33
N ARG A 240 -11.67 2.38 30.27
CA ARG A 240 -11.66 1.03 30.84
C ARG A 240 -12.99 0.66 31.47
N LYS A 241 -13.55 1.55 32.29
CA LYS A 241 -14.83 1.29 32.97
C LYS A 241 -15.93 1.12 31.92
N TYR A 242 -16.03 2.04 30.97
CA TYR A 242 -17.02 1.99 29.90
C TYR A 242 -16.96 0.68 29.11
N LEU A 243 -15.77 0.25 28.68
CA LEU A 243 -15.63 -0.99 27.91
C LEU A 243 -15.95 -2.25 28.74
N LYS A 244 -15.60 -2.27 30.03
CA LYS A 244 -15.97 -3.38 30.92
C LYS A 244 -17.48 -3.49 31.12
N ASP A 245 -18.14 -2.37 31.39
CA ASP A 245 -19.59 -2.31 31.59
C ASP A 245 -20.33 -2.70 30.29
N LEU A 246 -19.81 -2.26 29.14
CA LEU A 246 -20.34 -2.64 27.83
C LEU A 246 -20.12 -4.13 27.54
N GLU A 247 -18.94 -4.69 27.81
CA GLU A 247 -18.67 -6.13 27.64
C GLU A 247 -19.64 -6.96 28.48
N GLN A 248 -19.86 -6.58 29.74
CA GLN A 248 -20.81 -7.24 30.62
C GLN A 248 -22.23 -7.19 30.06
N SER A 249 -22.68 -6.01 29.63
CA SER A 249 -24.01 -5.83 29.02
C SER A 249 -24.17 -6.65 27.73
N LEU A 250 -23.10 -6.79 26.94
CA LEU A 250 -23.12 -7.60 25.72
C LEU A 250 -23.20 -9.10 26.02
N HIS A 251 -22.57 -9.58 27.09
CA HIS A 251 -22.69 -10.99 27.54
C HIS A 251 -24.10 -11.33 28.04
N GLU A 252 -24.88 -10.35 28.50
CA GLU A 252 -26.28 -10.59 28.93
C GLU A 252 -27.23 -10.85 27.74
N VAL A 253 -26.91 -10.34 26.54
CA VAL A 253 -27.81 -10.37 25.37
C VAL A 253 -27.27 -11.18 24.19
N GLY A 254 -25.95 -11.31 24.07
CA GLY A 254 -25.28 -11.88 22.91
C GLY A 254 -24.61 -13.22 23.20
N PRO A 255 -24.40 -14.07 22.18
CA PRO A 255 -23.62 -15.29 22.34
C PRO A 255 -22.16 -14.95 22.67
N ARG A 256 -21.57 -15.69 23.62
CA ARG A 256 -20.20 -15.47 24.12
C ARG A 256 -19.17 -15.26 23.02
N ARG A 257 -19.17 -16.12 22.00
CA ARG A 257 -18.27 -16.03 20.83
C ARG A 257 -18.34 -14.66 20.14
N ALA A 258 -19.53 -14.08 19.98
CA ALA A 258 -19.66 -12.77 19.35
C ALA A 258 -19.09 -11.66 20.23
N VAL A 259 -19.29 -11.75 21.55
CA VAL A 259 -18.78 -10.76 22.51
C VAL A 259 -17.25 -10.83 22.61
N GLU A 260 -16.66 -12.03 22.65
CA GLU A 260 -15.19 -12.20 22.64
C GLU A 260 -14.57 -11.72 21.33
N GLN A 261 -15.23 -11.96 20.19
CA GLN A 261 -14.80 -11.41 18.90
C GLN A 261 -14.87 -9.88 18.88
N TRP A 262 -15.96 -9.29 19.40
CA TRP A 262 -16.09 -7.85 19.54
C TRP A 262 -14.95 -7.28 20.41
N ARG A 263 -14.72 -7.86 21.59
CA ARG A 263 -13.64 -7.44 22.50
C ARG A 263 -12.29 -7.47 21.79
N MET A 264 -11.96 -8.57 21.13
CA MET A 264 -10.70 -8.71 20.39
C MET A 264 -10.54 -7.60 19.34
N ILE A 265 -11.56 -7.39 18.49
CA ILE A 265 -11.50 -6.39 17.42
C ILE A 265 -11.33 -4.98 18.02
N THR A 266 -12.16 -4.64 19.01
CA THR A 266 -12.14 -3.32 19.65
C THR A 266 -10.79 -3.05 20.32
N LEU A 267 -10.27 -3.99 21.11
CA LEU A 267 -8.98 -3.83 21.78
C LEU A 267 -7.82 -3.73 20.78
N ARG A 268 -7.85 -4.53 19.70
CA ARG A 268 -6.84 -4.48 18.65
C ARG A 268 -6.82 -3.11 17.97
N LEU A 269 -7.98 -2.57 17.60
CA LEU A 269 -8.09 -1.24 16.98
C LEU A 269 -7.63 -0.13 17.94
N LEU A 270 -8.03 -0.19 19.21
CA LEU A 270 -7.62 0.80 20.21
C LEU A 270 -6.10 0.75 20.46
N SER A 271 -5.51 -0.44 20.50
CA SER A 271 -4.07 -0.61 20.75
C SER A 271 -3.18 0.01 19.67
N GLN A 272 -3.70 0.18 18.46
CA GLN A 272 -2.96 0.75 17.31
C GLN A 272 -3.03 2.28 17.24
N ARG A 273 -3.83 2.93 18.09
CA ARG A 273 -3.95 4.40 18.07
C ARG A 273 -2.64 5.05 18.56
N PRO A 274 -2.13 6.10 17.90
CA PRO A 274 -0.93 6.81 18.35
C PRO A 274 -1.03 7.29 19.80
N ASP A 275 -2.16 7.90 20.19
CA ASP A 275 -2.41 8.37 21.56
C ASP A 275 -2.29 7.23 22.58
N HIS A 276 -2.77 6.03 22.23
CA HIS A 276 -2.69 4.86 23.09
C HIS A 276 -1.24 4.36 23.22
N ILE A 277 -0.49 4.34 22.12
CA ILE A 277 0.93 3.94 22.12
C ILE A 277 1.72 4.89 23.03
N GLU A 278 1.54 6.20 22.88
CA GLU A 278 2.20 7.18 23.75
C GLU A 278 1.80 7.00 25.22
N GLN A 279 0.51 6.79 25.51
CA GLN A 279 0.05 6.59 26.88
C GLN A 279 0.62 5.31 27.48
N ARG A 280 0.69 4.23 26.71
CA ARG A 280 1.30 2.96 27.11
C ARG A 280 2.78 3.15 27.43
N ASP A 281 3.51 3.95 26.67
CA ASP A 281 4.93 4.21 26.91
C ASP A 281 5.11 5.01 28.22
N ARG A 282 4.27 6.02 28.48
CA ARG A 282 4.25 6.75 29.77
C ARG A 282 3.92 5.83 30.95
N ASP A 283 2.91 4.98 30.83
CA ASP A 283 2.54 4.02 31.87
C ASP A 283 3.67 2.99 32.09
N THR A 284 4.38 2.58 31.03
CA THR A 284 5.56 1.70 31.11
C THR A 284 6.67 2.36 31.93
N GLU A 285 6.94 3.65 31.71
CA GLU A 285 7.91 4.42 32.49
C GLU A 285 7.51 4.56 33.96
N ALA A 286 6.22 4.78 34.23
CA ALA A 286 5.69 4.86 35.60
C ALA A 286 5.86 3.53 36.35
N VAL A 287 5.52 2.40 35.72
CA VAL A 287 5.72 1.06 36.30
C VAL A 287 7.21 0.76 36.49
N THR A 288 8.04 1.13 35.52
CA THR A 288 9.51 0.98 35.61
C THR A 288 10.05 1.71 36.84
N SER A 289 9.64 2.98 37.03
CA SER A 289 10.07 3.79 38.17
C SER A 289 9.59 3.17 39.49
N ALA A 290 8.34 2.73 39.57
CA ALA A 290 7.80 2.08 40.77
C ALA A 290 8.58 0.82 41.17
N VAL A 291 8.91 -0.05 40.20
CA VAL A 291 9.76 -1.23 40.45
C VAL A 291 11.15 -0.81 40.91
N PHE A 292 11.77 0.12 40.19
CA PHE A 292 13.15 0.53 40.42
C PHE A 292 13.33 1.22 41.78
N ASP A 293 12.43 2.12 42.14
CA ASP A 293 12.45 2.86 43.40
C ASP A 293 12.33 1.92 44.59
N LEU A 294 11.40 0.95 44.52
CA LEU A 294 11.25 -0.05 45.59
C LEU A 294 12.54 -0.86 45.78
N LEU A 295 13.13 -1.36 44.69
CA LEU A 295 14.36 -2.14 44.78
C LEU A 295 15.56 -1.29 45.21
N CYS A 296 15.63 -0.02 44.83
CA CYS A 296 16.67 0.89 45.28
C CYS A 296 16.55 1.26 46.77
N LYS A 297 15.34 1.29 47.33
CA LYS A 297 15.16 1.42 48.79
C LYS A 297 15.79 0.24 49.54
N LEU A 298 15.67 -0.97 48.98
CA LEU A 298 16.22 -2.21 49.55
C LEU A 298 17.73 -2.36 49.34
N LEU A 299 18.20 -2.13 48.12
CA LEU A 299 19.59 -2.29 47.72
C LEU A 299 20.00 -1.13 46.78
N PRO A 300 20.46 0.00 47.34
CA PRO A 300 20.81 1.17 46.55
C PRO A 300 21.99 0.87 45.61
N PRO A 301 21.83 1.01 44.28
CA PRO A 301 22.92 0.84 43.33
C PRO A 301 23.96 1.98 43.40
N PRO A 302 25.18 1.79 42.88
CA PRO A 302 26.16 2.86 42.71
C PRO A 302 25.67 3.86 41.64
N SER A 303 25.93 5.16 41.87
CA SER A 303 25.35 6.26 41.09
C SER A 303 25.63 6.17 39.58
N ASN A 304 26.79 5.64 39.18
CA ASN A 304 27.18 5.46 37.78
C ASN A 304 26.38 4.37 37.05
N ALA A 305 25.74 3.44 37.76
CA ALA A 305 24.97 2.34 37.18
C ALA A 305 23.45 2.58 37.16
N VAL A 306 22.96 3.59 37.90
CA VAL A 306 21.53 3.88 38.08
C VAL A 306 20.80 4.01 36.74
N GLN A 307 21.24 4.93 35.89
CA GLN A 307 20.60 5.20 34.59
C GLN A 307 20.59 3.95 33.71
N GLN A 308 21.72 3.23 33.64
CA GLN A 308 21.82 2.03 32.82
C GLN A 308 20.88 0.91 33.31
N LEU A 309 20.76 0.72 34.62
CA LEU A 309 19.87 -0.28 35.21
C LEU A 309 18.41 0.10 34.95
N GLN A 310 18.03 1.36 35.14
CA GLN A 310 16.68 1.86 34.88
C GLN A 310 16.28 1.72 33.40
N SER A 311 17.12 2.15 32.45
CA SER A 311 16.84 1.97 31.01
C SER A 311 16.78 0.50 30.59
N SER A 312 17.56 -0.37 31.24
CA SER A 312 17.45 -1.82 30.99
C SER A 312 16.18 -2.42 31.60
N LEU A 313 15.70 -1.92 32.74
CA LEU A 313 14.44 -2.33 33.33
C LEU A 313 13.26 -1.90 32.45
N GLN A 314 13.29 -0.67 31.93
CA GLN A 314 12.26 -0.14 31.02
C GLN A 314 12.02 -1.09 29.84
N ARG A 315 13.10 -1.66 29.25
CA ARG A 315 12.97 -2.67 28.19
C ARG A 315 12.31 -3.96 28.66
N VAL A 316 12.55 -4.40 29.89
CA VAL A 316 11.88 -5.59 30.45
C VAL A 316 10.39 -5.31 30.69
N VAL A 317 10.06 -4.14 31.25
CA VAL A 317 8.66 -3.73 31.46
C VAL A 317 7.93 -3.54 30.13
N ALA A 318 8.60 -3.02 29.10
CA ALA A 318 8.05 -2.90 27.75
C ALA A 318 7.66 -4.27 27.17
N VAL A 319 8.51 -5.30 27.34
CA VAL A 319 8.18 -6.68 26.95
C VAL A 319 6.95 -7.19 27.68
N ALA A 320 6.79 -6.88 28.98
CA ALA A 320 5.59 -7.23 29.74
C ALA A 320 4.35 -6.49 29.23
N ALA A 321 4.48 -5.20 28.92
CA ALA A 321 3.42 -4.36 28.38
C ALA A 321 2.92 -4.89 27.03
N ASP A 322 3.84 -5.16 26.11
CA ASP A 322 3.54 -5.74 24.79
C ASP A 322 2.83 -7.09 24.94
N LEU A 323 3.37 -7.99 25.75
CA LEU A 323 2.76 -9.29 26.03
C LEU A 323 1.34 -9.15 26.59
N SER A 324 1.12 -8.22 27.53
CA SER A 324 -0.21 -7.99 28.10
C SER A 324 -1.22 -7.52 27.04
N VAL A 325 -0.80 -6.65 26.11
CA VAL A 325 -1.66 -6.19 25.01
C VAL A 325 -1.95 -7.33 24.06
N GLU A 326 -0.95 -8.13 23.70
CA GLU A 326 -1.15 -9.29 22.82
C GLU A 326 -2.11 -10.32 23.40
N MET A 327 -1.96 -10.66 24.69
CA MET A 327 -2.87 -11.55 25.43
C MET A 327 -4.30 -11.02 25.44
N ARG A 328 -4.48 -9.72 25.72
CA ARG A 328 -5.80 -9.06 25.73
C ARG A 328 -6.41 -8.93 24.33
N CYS A 329 -5.60 -8.94 23.27
CA CYS A 329 -6.08 -8.88 21.89
C CYS A 329 -6.39 -10.26 21.28
N GLN A 330 -6.41 -11.35 22.06
CA GLN A 330 -6.87 -12.65 21.59
C GLN A 330 -8.37 -12.84 21.84
N ARG A 331 -9.00 -13.73 21.05
CA ARG A 331 -10.39 -14.16 21.29
C ARG A 331 -10.54 -14.95 22.59
N PRO A 332 -9.81 -16.07 22.82
CA PRO A 332 -9.73 -16.65 24.14
C PRO A 332 -9.09 -15.68 25.12
N ARG A 333 -9.43 -15.82 26.41
CA ARG A 333 -8.86 -14.98 27.45
C ARG A 333 -7.60 -15.64 28.00
N PHE A 334 -6.45 -15.04 27.71
CA PHE A 334 -5.20 -15.38 28.38
C PHE A 334 -5.08 -14.55 29.66
N ILE A 335 -4.96 -15.22 30.80
CA ILE A 335 -5.01 -14.58 32.12
C ILE A 335 -3.78 -14.99 32.92
N MET A 336 -3.02 -14.00 33.36
CA MET A 336 -2.01 -14.19 34.40
C MET A 336 -2.69 -14.07 35.76
N LEU A 337 -2.73 -15.17 36.51
CA LEU A 337 -3.37 -15.23 37.81
C LEU A 337 -2.57 -14.45 38.87
N PRO A 338 -3.25 -13.94 39.92
CA PRO A 338 -2.55 -13.37 41.07
C PRO A 338 -1.48 -14.34 41.59
N PRO A 339 -0.27 -13.86 41.91
CA PRO A 339 0.67 -14.65 42.69
C PRO A 339 -0.01 -15.12 43.97
N LEU A 340 0.24 -16.37 44.35
CA LEU A 340 -0.24 -16.90 45.62
C LEU A 340 0.33 -16.04 46.76
N GLN A 341 -0.46 -15.83 47.80
CA GLN A 341 -0.10 -15.08 48.99
C GLN A 341 -0.22 -15.96 50.23
N PRO A 342 0.59 -15.72 51.27
CA PRO A 342 0.43 -16.40 52.55
C PRO A 342 -0.85 -15.91 53.24
N GLU A 343 -1.51 -16.80 53.98
CA GLU A 343 -2.67 -16.47 54.81
C GLU A 343 -2.22 -16.48 56.27
N TYR A 344 -2.35 -15.35 56.96
CA TYR A 344 -1.99 -15.19 58.38
C TYR A 344 -3.25 -15.00 59.24
N ASP A 345 -3.23 -15.50 60.46
CA ASP A 345 -4.31 -15.30 61.42
C ASP A 345 -4.19 -13.95 62.15
N THR A 346 -5.09 -13.67 63.08
CA THR A 346 -5.08 -12.44 63.89
C THR A 346 -3.88 -12.33 64.82
N HIS A 347 -3.11 -13.40 65.01
CA HIS A 347 -1.90 -13.44 65.83
C HIS A 347 -0.61 -13.34 65.01
N GLY A 348 -0.72 -13.33 63.67
CA GLY A 348 0.40 -13.27 62.74
C GLY A 348 1.00 -14.64 62.42
N ASP A 349 0.33 -15.73 62.82
CA ASP A 349 0.77 -17.09 62.51
C ASP A 349 0.22 -17.55 61.17
N LEU A 350 1.01 -18.35 60.43
CA LEU A 350 0.62 -18.86 59.12
C LEU A 350 -0.54 -19.86 59.25
N VAL A 351 -1.70 -19.51 58.69
CA VAL A 351 -2.95 -20.29 58.73
C VAL A 351 -2.84 -21.56 57.90
N ARG A 352 -2.27 -21.44 56.69
CA ARG A 352 -2.24 -22.53 55.73
C ARG A 352 -0.96 -22.54 54.90
N GLN A 353 -0.35 -23.71 54.80
CA GLN A 353 0.76 -23.96 53.89
C GLN A 353 0.26 -24.18 52.46
N VAL A 354 0.94 -23.57 51.50
CA VAL A 354 0.75 -23.82 50.08
C VAL A 354 1.58 -25.03 49.68
N PHE A 355 0.93 -26.10 49.24
CA PHE A 355 1.61 -27.31 48.76
C PHE A 355 1.85 -27.26 47.25
N PHE A 356 2.96 -27.87 46.82
CA PHE A 356 3.33 -27.98 45.42
C PHE A 356 2.32 -28.83 44.64
N ASN A 357 1.87 -28.34 43.49
CA ASN A 357 0.97 -29.05 42.58
C ASN A 357 1.63 -29.16 41.20
N ALA A 358 1.88 -30.38 40.73
CA ALA A 358 2.69 -30.61 39.52
C ALA A 358 1.96 -30.23 38.22
N SER A 359 0.63 -30.07 38.27
CA SER A 359 -0.17 -29.64 37.12
C SER A 359 -0.21 -28.11 36.97
N LEU A 360 0.01 -27.37 38.06
CA LEU A 360 -0.10 -25.90 38.09
C LEU A 360 1.25 -25.20 38.28
N MET A 361 2.27 -25.93 38.78
CA MET A 361 3.54 -25.36 39.22
C MET A 361 4.73 -26.12 38.64
N ASN A 362 5.81 -25.38 38.44
CA ASN A 362 7.11 -25.90 38.04
C ASN A 362 8.18 -25.46 39.04
N GLU A 363 8.97 -26.40 39.54
CA GLU A 363 10.09 -26.11 40.44
C GLU A 363 11.30 -25.63 39.62
N ARG A 364 11.89 -24.48 40.03
CA ARG A 364 12.92 -23.81 39.21
C ARG A 364 14.36 -23.96 39.72
N SER A 365 14.58 -24.37 40.96
CA SER A 365 15.94 -24.41 41.52
C SER A 365 16.87 -25.41 40.81
N GLY A 366 16.31 -26.39 40.09
CA GLY A 366 17.08 -27.51 39.53
C GLY A 366 17.63 -28.43 40.62
N THR A 367 17.16 -28.27 41.85
CA THR A 367 17.57 -29.07 43.00
C THR A 367 16.77 -30.36 43.09
N PHE A 368 15.65 -30.46 42.40
CA PHE A 368 14.77 -31.63 42.47
C PHE A 368 14.75 -32.36 41.13
N SER A 369 14.58 -33.68 41.19
CA SER A 369 14.58 -34.57 40.03
C SER A 369 13.26 -34.53 39.25
N SER A 370 12.14 -34.31 39.94
CA SER A 370 10.81 -34.40 39.34
C SER A 370 9.76 -33.59 40.10
N ASN A 371 8.90 -32.88 39.36
CA ASN A 371 7.73 -32.18 39.91
C ASN A 371 6.72 -33.15 40.55
N LYS A 372 6.59 -34.38 40.03
CA LYS A 372 5.67 -35.38 40.59
C LYS A 372 6.10 -35.87 41.97
N GLU A 373 7.41 -35.97 42.20
CA GLU A 373 7.96 -36.37 43.49
C GLU A 373 7.65 -35.30 44.55
N LEU A 374 7.80 -34.01 44.19
CA LEU A 374 7.48 -32.88 45.06
C LEU A 374 6.01 -32.82 45.47
N GLU A 375 5.11 -33.09 44.53
CA GLU A 375 3.67 -33.18 44.81
C GLU A 375 3.35 -34.36 45.74
N THR A 376 3.94 -35.53 45.46
CA THR A 376 3.75 -36.74 46.29
C THR A 376 4.27 -36.54 47.71
N SER A 377 5.41 -35.87 47.86
CA SER A 377 6.00 -35.54 49.16
C SER A 377 5.33 -34.37 49.87
N ARG A 378 4.27 -33.78 49.29
CA ARG A 378 3.61 -32.56 49.79
C ARG A 378 4.61 -31.44 50.11
N ALA A 379 5.53 -31.19 49.19
CA ALA A 379 6.52 -30.13 49.36
C ALA A 379 5.84 -28.78 49.54
N VAL A 380 6.30 -27.99 50.53
CA VAL A 380 5.77 -26.66 50.81
C VAL A 380 6.39 -25.66 49.84
N VAL A 381 5.58 -24.85 49.19
CA VAL A 381 6.03 -23.78 48.31
C VAL A 381 6.55 -22.62 49.16
N LYS A 382 7.74 -22.14 48.84
CA LYS A 382 8.40 -21.05 49.56
C LYS A 382 8.17 -19.69 48.90
N ILE A 383 8.41 -19.57 47.60
CA ILE A 383 8.30 -18.32 46.84
C ILE A 383 7.74 -18.62 45.44
N VAL A 384 6.88 -17.73 44.94
CA VAL A 384 6.46 -17.69 43.52
C VAL A 384 7.37 -16.73 42.76
N LEU A 385 8.12 -17.22 41.77
CA LEU A 385 9.02 -16.44 40.93
C LEU A 385 8.34 -15.92 39.66
N PHE A 386 7.33 -16.63 39.16
CA PHE A 386 6.53 -16.21 38.01
C PHE A 386 5.10 -16.76 38.16
N PRO A 387 4.04 -15.96 37.93
CA PRO A 387 2.67 -16.40 38.17
C PRO A 387 2.17 -17.41 37.11
N LEU A 388 1.14 -18.17 37.47
CA LEU A 388 0.45 -19.09 36.57
C LEU A 388 -0.28 -18.31 35.46
N VAL A 389 -0.17 -18.77 34.22
CA VAL A 389 -0.91 -18.24 33.07
C VAL A 389 -1.82 -19.33 32.51
N VAL A 390 -3.09 -18.99 32.36
CA VAL A 390 -4.12 -19.88 31.81
C VAL A 390 -4.77 -19.27 30.57
N LYS A 391 -5.26 -20.13 29.68
CA LYS A 391 -6.17 -19.81 28.59
C LYS A 391 -7.57 -20.24 29.00
N GLN A 392 -8.52 -19.31 28.97
CA GLN A 392 -9.93 -19.57 29.21
C GLN A 392 -10.70 -19.51 27.89
N GLY A 393 -11.44 -20.58 27.60
CA GLY A 393 -12.19 -20.78 26.36
C GLY A 393 -11.35 -21.36 25.22
N ASP A 394 -12.04 -21.84 24.19
CA ASP A 394 -11.44 -22.36 22.97
C ASP A 394 -10.92 -21.25 22.03
N ASP A 395 -10.40 -21.61 20.85
CA ASP A 395 -9.88 -20.64 19.86
C ASP A 395 -10.94 -19.67 19.32
N PHE A 396 -12.21 -20.01 19.50
CA PHE A 396 -13.35 -19.16 19.14
C PHE A 396 -13.83 -18.30 20.31
N GLY A 397 -13.28 -18.48 21.52
CA GLY A 397 -13.68 -17.80 22.74
C GLY A 397 -14.90 -18.41 23.41
N ASP A 398 -15.24 -19.67 23.08
CA ASP A 398 -16.38 -20.38 23.66
C ASP A 398 -15.96 -21.34 24.79
N GLY A 399 -16.92 -21.69 25.64
CA GLY A 399 -16.72 -22.59 26.77
C GLY A 399 -16.01 -21.99 27.99
N ASP A 400 -16.12 -22.68 29.12
CA ASP A 400 -15.54 -22.31 30.41
C ASP A 400 -14.27 -23.07 30.79
N GLY A 401 -13.77 -23.92 29.88
CA GLY A 401 -12.56 -24.70 30.11
C GLY A 401 -11.34 -23.79 30.30
N GLU A 402 -10.49 -24.14 31.27
CA GLU A 402 -9.21 -23.49 31.51
C GLU A 402 -8.07 -24.46 31.21
N VAL A 403 -7.12 -23.99 30.39
CA VAL A 403 -5.91 -24.72 30.02
C VAL A 403 -4.70 -23.98 30.56
N VAL A 404 -3.80 -24.69 31.23
CA VAL A 404 -2.53 -24.12 31.70
C VAL A 404 -1.64 -23.84 30.48
N VAL A 405 -1.26 -22.58 30.29
CA VAL A 405 -0.36 -22.14 29.21
C VAL A 405 1.07 -22.03 29.71
N CYS A 406 1.26 -21.45 30.89
CA CYS A 406 2.57 -21.37 31.53
C CYS A 406 2.41 -21.67 33.02
N PRO A 407 2.95 -22.79 33.54
CA PRO A 407 2.83 -23.12 34.96
C PRO A 407 3.55 -22.07 35.82
N ALA A 408 3.04 -21.85 37.04
CA ALA A 408 3.70 -20.98 37.99
C ALA A 408 5.13 -21.47 38.25
N GLN A 409 6.11 -20.58 38.15
CA GLN A 409 7.50 -20.93 38.46
C GLN A 409 7.73 -20.67 39.95
N VAL A 410 8.08 -21.70 40.71
CA VAL A 410 8.17 -21.62 42.17
C VAL A 410 9.49 -22.19 42.69
N LEU A 411 9.82 -21.79 43.92
CA LEU A 411 10.83 -22.44 44.74
C LEU A 411 10.12 -23.14 45.89
N VAL A 412 10.46 -24.40 46.13
CA VAL A 412 9.98 -25.15 47.28
C VAL A 412 10.92 -25.01 48.47
N HIS A 413 10.39 -25.18 49.67
CA HIS A 413 11.18 -25.29 50.87
C HIS A 413 12.11 -26.49 50.74
N SER A 414 13.40 -26.28 50.99
CA SER A 414 14.40 -27.34 51.05
C SER A 414 15.10 -27.22 52.39
N ASP A 415 14.92 -28.22 53.25
CA ASP A 415 15.68 -28.35 54.51
C ASP A 415 17.19 -28.54 54.26
N ASN A 416 17.62 -28.66 53.00
CA ASN A 416 19.00 -29.00 52.67
C ASN A 416 19.90 -27.76 52.56
N GLY A 417 20.20 -27.19 53.73
CA GLY A 417 21.55 -26.68 54.02
C GLY A 417 22.60 -27.80 54.13
N LYS A 418 22.21 -29.07 54.01
CA LYS A 418 23.09 -30.24 54.02
C LYS A 418 22.64 -31.26 52.99
N GLY A 419 23.45 -31.47 51.95
CA GLY A 419 23.32 -32.66 51.10
C GLY A 419 22.95 -32.39 49.65
N LYS A 420 23.89 -31.81 48.88
CA LYS A 420 24.08 -32.28 47.50
C LYS A 420 25.56 -32.51 47.22
N ARG A 421 25.93 -33.80 47.22
CA ARG A 421 27.07 -34.32 46.46
C ARG A 421 26.84 -33.92 45.00
N ILE A 422 27.70 -33.04 44.49
CA ILE A 422 27.83 -32.80 43.06
C ILE A 422 28.37 -34.10 42.46
N VAL A 423 27.51 -34.90 41.85
CA VAL A 423 27.96 -35.97 40.95
C VAL A 423 28.32 -35.30 39.64
N ARG A 424 29.61 -35.06 39.45
CA ARG A 424 30.17 -34.63 38.17
C ARG A 424 30.04 -35.81 37.22
N VAL A 425 29.16 -35.69 36.22
CA VAL A 425 29.08 -36.63 35.10
C VAL A 425 30.45 -36.65 34.42
N GLN A 426 31.17 -37.77 34.51
CA GLN A 426 32.27 -38.08 33.61
C GLN A 426 31.65 -38.37 32.24
N SER A 427 31.75 -37.40 31.34
CA SER A 427 31.59 -37.68 29.92
C SER A 427 32.81 -38.49 29.47
N GLY A 428 32.57 -39.77 29.14
CA GLY A 428 33.46 -40.54 28.29
C GLY A 428 33.32 -40.11 26.84
N ALA A 429 34.46 -40.14 26.13
CA ALA A 429 34.74 -39.97 24.70
C ALA A 429 35.98 -39.07 24.59
N MET A 430 37.06 -39.36 23.89
CA MET A 430 37.34 -40.32 22.83
C MET A 430 38.87 -40.46 22.74
N GLU A 431 39.34 -41.62 22.29
CA GLU A 431 40.72 -41.83 21.83
C GLU A 431 41.14 -40.76 20.83
N ILE A 432 42.34 -40.21 21.02
CA ILE A 432 43.08 -39.51 19.96
C ILE A 432 44.46 -40.16 19.90
N ASP A 433 44.66 -40.82 18.77
CA ASP A 433 45.88 -41.45 18.32
C ASP A 433 47.01 -40.42 18.20
N ASP A 434 48.19 -40.79 18.68
CA ASP A 434 49.40 -39.97 18.70
C ASP A 434 50.42 -40.56 17.71
N PRO A 435 50.92 -39.78 16.74
CA PRO A 435 52.21 -40.12 16.15
C PRO A 435 53.12 -38.89 16.06
N ARG A 436 54.20 -38.89 16.86
CA ARG A 436 55.61 -38.85 16.37
C ARG A 436 56.61 -38.52 17.49
N GLN A 437 57.57 -39.44 17.66
CA GLN A 437 59.03 -39.24 17.82
C GLN A 437 59.50 -38.26 18.94
N SER A 438 60.37 -38.62 19.88
CA SER A 438 61.56 -39.47 19.79
C SER A 438 62.33 -39.48 21.14
N LEU A 439 63.07 -40.58 21.35
CA LEU A 439 64.37 -40.67 22.04
C LEU A 439 64.43 -40.33 23.55
N ILE A 440 64.62 -41.33 24.40
CA ILE A 440 65.92 -41.67 25.03
C ILE A 440 65.74 -42.88 25.98
N SER A 441 66.60 -43.86 25.77
CA SER A 441 66.89 -45.05 26.56
C SER A 441 67.25 -44.77 28.03
N LEU A 442 66.92 -45.70 28.95
CA LEU A 442 67.91 -46.53 29.66
C LEU A 442 67.25 -47.46 30.72
N THR A 443 67.73 -48.72 30.68
CA THR A 443 67.85 -49.71 31.77
C THR A 443 66.61 -50.45 32.31
N SER A 444 66.45 -51.68 31.79
CA SER A 444 66.07 -52.92 32.52
C SER A 444 67.17 -53.34 33.52
N PRO A 445 67.05 -54.40 34.38
CA PRO A 445 66.13 -55.56 34.34
C PRO A 445 65.43 -55.80 35.70
N GLY A 446 64.52 -56.75 35.95
CA GLY A 446 64.04 -57.97 35.29
C GLY A 446 63.49 -58.91 36.39
N GLY A 447 62.66 -59.89 36.01
CA GLY A 447 62.12 -60.95 36.88
C GLY A 447 60.62 -60.78 37.12
N SER A 448 59.71 -61.46 36.40
CA SER A 448 59.43 -62.90 36.26
C SER A 448 58.74 -63.52 37.48
N THR A 449 57.74 -64.36 37.17
CA THR A 449 56.87 -65.23 38.01
C THR A 449 55.64 -64.54 38.61
N ALA A 450 54.43 -64.76 38.06
CA ALA A 450 53.59 -65.96 38.18
C ALA A 450 53.02 -66.14 39.60
N PHE A 451 51.79 -65.68 39.81
CA PHE A 451 50.62 -66.45 40.27
C PHE A 451 49.34 -65.63 40.08
#